data_AF-E9F2Z3-F1
#
_entry.id   AF-E9F2Z3-F1
#
_cell.length_a   1.000
_cell.length_b   1.000
_cell.length_c   1.000
_cell.angle_alpha   90.00
_cell.angle_beta   90.00
_cell.angle_gamma   90.00
#
_symmetry.space_group_name_H-M   'P 1'
#
loop_
_entity.id
_entity.type
_entity.pdbx_description
1 polymer ?
#
loop_
_entity_poly.entity_id
_entity_poly.type
_entity_poly.pdbx_seq_one_letter_code
_entity_poly.pdbx_strand_id
1 'polypeptide(L)'
;MSFSITPRVLPLLCLAVASVAGQWTGNYNTTSVDKGIDPPGKCWIESLDPSRGAATAIYPCTCTGGTVWPDCNWRDFALYNSVRDAKCKCSTAKRMNPEPESLQKYAQDTLAAVTKCVCDPPAAGNEAADTDGLVVPAPNCWCPAESLQEKSGLSEAKEAPPPAPAVEQPQPEKQNEQQCNEIRMKAFRDCRSKDPSDFNKCVQEGRDAFVKCRGGQ
;
A
#
# COMPACT_ATOMS: atom_id res chain seq x y z
N MET A 1 46.97 -21.28 41.98
CA MET A 1 45.97 -21.27 40.88
C MET A 1 45.18 -19.98 41.02
N SER A 2 45.38 -19.01 40.14
CA SER A 2 44.62 -17.75 40.15
C SER A 2 44.24 -17.45 38.71
N PHE A 3 42.96 -17.64 38.40
CA PHE A 3 42.37 -17.29 37.12
C PHE A 3 41.85 -15.86 37.22
N SER A 4 42.42 -14.96 36.42
CA SER A 4 41.92 -13.60 36.25
C SER A 4 40.86 -13.61 35.15
N ILE A 5 39.60 -13.36 35.52
CA ILE A 5 38.48 -13.29 34.57
C ILE A 5 38.20 -11.81 34.31
N THR A 6 38.63 -11.31 33.16
CA THR A 6 38.28 -9.98 32.66
C THR A 6 36.86 -10.03 32.07
N PRO A 7 35.87 -9.27 32.57
CA PRO A 7 34.58 -9.19 31.91
C PRO A 7 34.68 -8.25 30.71
N ARG A 8 34.58 -8.82 29.49
CA ARG A 8 34.35 -8.05 28.27
C ARG A 8 32.91 -7.54 28.28
N VAL A 9 32.74 -6.25 28.53
CA VAL A 9 31.47 -5.55 28.33
C VAL A 9 31.34 -5.27 26.83
N LEU A 10 30.62 -6.13 26.10
CA LEU A 10 30.20 -5.87 24.74
C LEU A 10 29.08 -4.81 24.78
N PRO A 11 29.23 -3.65 24.13
CA PRO A 11 28.15 -2.70 24.03
C PRO A 11 27.12 -3.27 23.04
N LEU A 12 26.01 -3.77 23.59
CA LEU A 12 24.79 -4.02 22.84
C LEU A 12 24.30 -2.67 22.29
N LEU A 13 24.65 -2.38 21.05
CA LEU A 13 23.99 -1.35 20.24
C LEU A 13 22.53 -1.77 20.06
N CYS A 14 21.66 -1.27 20.94
CA CYS A 14 20.22 -1.28 20.74
C CYS A 14 19.90 -0.45 19.49
N LEU A 15 19.84 -1.09 18.33
CA LEU A 15 19.07 -0.60 17.18
C LEU A 15 17.59 -0.67 17.57
N ALA A 16 17.14 0.30 18.37
CA ALA A 16 15.74 0.55 18.54
C ALA A 16 15.21 1.06 17.20
N VAL A 17 14.67 0.14 16.38
CA VAL A 17 13.81 0.49 15.25
C VAL A 17 12.49 0.95 15.87
N ALA A 18 12.51 2.15 16.47
CA ALA A 18 11.29 2.86 16.78
C ALA A 18 10.62 3.12 15.44
N SER A 19 9.52 2.43 15.15
CA SER A 19 8.72 2.64 13.96
C SER A 19 8.34 4.13 13.92
N VAL A 20 9.01 4.90 13.06
CA VAL A 20 8.79 6.34 12.97
C VAL A 20 7.42 6.52 12.35
N ALA A 21 6.45 6.96 13.17
CA ALA A 21 5.14 7.33 12.65
C ALA A 21 5.35 8.39 11.55
N GLY A 22 4.85 8.12 10.34
CA GLY A 22 5.04 8.99 9.18
C GLY A 22 6.10 8.53 8.18
N GLN A 23 6.74 7.37 8.39
CA GLN A 23 7.66 6.81 7.39
C GLN A 23 6.90 6.21 6.20
N TRP A 24 7.28 6.64 5.00
CA TRP A 24 6.84 6.06 3.74
C TRP A 24 7.67 4.82 3.40
N THR A 25 7.04 3.84 2.74
CA THR A 25 7.68 2.62 2.25
C THR A 25 7.31 2.34 0.79
N GLY A 26 8.07 1.43 0.15
CA GLY A 26 7.90 1.10 -1.27
C GLY A 26 8.70 2.05 -2.17
N ASN A 27 8.15 2.36 -3.35
CA ASN A 27 8.76 3.26 -4.32
C ASN A 27 7.69 4.09 -4.99
N TYR A 28 8.00 5.35 -5.29
CA TYR A 28 7.15 6.13 -6.18
C TYR A 28 7.49 5.82 -7.64
N ASN A 29 6.58 6.15 -8.55
CA ASN A 29 6.76 5.99 -9.97
C ASN A 29 6.23 7.23 -10.69
N THR A 30 7.14 7.95 -11.37
CA THR A 30 6.80 9.13 -12.19
C THR A 30 6.63 8.79 -13.67
N THR A 31 6.59 7.51 -14.04
CA THR A 31 6.29 7.08 -15.40
C THR A 31 4.88 7.51 -15.77
N SER A 32 4.77 8.36 -16.78
CA SER A 32 3.49 8.79 -17.30
C SER A 32 2.68 7.59 -17.81
N VAL A 33 1.42 7.53 -17.40
CA VAL A 33 0.38 6.70 -18.01
C VAL A 33 -0.59 7.59 -18.79
N ASP A 34 -1.36 7.00 -19.71
CA ASP A 34 -2.36 7.73 -20.48
C ASP A 34 -3.47 8.27 -19.57
N LYS A 35 -3.89 9.50 -19.84
CA LYS A 35 -4.93 10.17 -19.05
C LYS A 35 -6.29 9.52 -19.31
N GLY A 36 -7.06 9.30 -18.24
CA GLY A 36 -8.43 8.77 -18.34
C GLY A 36 -8.49 7.27 -18.64
N ILE A 37 -7.35 6.58 -18.62
CA ILE A 37 -7.30 5.12 -18.65
C ILE A 37 -7.42 4.59 -17.23
N ASP A 38 -8.30 3.61 -17.06
CA ASP A 38 -8.50 2.92 -15.79
C ASP A 38 -7.21 2.20 -15.38
N PRO A 39 -6.77 2.34 -14.10
CA PRO A 39 -5.65 1.56 -13.61
C PRO A 39 -6.01 0.06 -13.57
N PRO A 40 -5.01 -0.84 -13.46
CA PRO A 40 -5.28 -2.26 -13.29
C PRO A 40 -6.25 -2.51 -12.14
N GLY A 41 -7.15 -3.50 -12.25
CA GLY A 41 -8.22 -3.71 -11.27
C GLY A 41 -7.75 -3.82 -9.81
N LYS A 42 -6.56 -4.41 -9.58
CA LYS A 42 -5.92 -4.52 -8.25
C LYS A 42 -5.53 -3.17 -7.62
N CYS A 43 -5.47 -2.10 -8.42
CA CYS A 43 -4.97 -0.80 -8.02
C CYS A 43 -6.09 0.15 -7.58
N TRP A 44 -7.34 -0.12 -7.95
CA TRP A 44 -8.48 0.69 -7.53
C TRP A 44 -8.55 0.83 -6.01
N ILE A 45 -8.97 2.01 -5.58
CA ILE A 45 -9.54 2.22 -4.26
C ILE A 45 -11.04 2.01 -4.37
N GLU A 46 -11.69 1.57 -3.31
CA GLU A 46 -13.08 1.09 -3.38
C GLU A 46 -14.05 2.18 -3.88
N SER A 47 -13.78 3.42 -3.50
CA SER A 47 -14.59 4.60 -3.79
C SER A 47 -14.46 5.15 -5.21
N LEU A 48 -13.49 4.67 -5.98
CA LEU A 48 -13.32 5.01 -7.40
C LEU A 48 -13.49 3.82 -8.33
N ASP A 49 -13.61 2.60 -7.79
CA ASP A 49 -13.81 1.39 -8.58
C ASP A 49 -15.17 1.45 -9.31
N PRO A 50 -15.19 1.53 -10.66
CA PRO A 50 -16.44 1.65 -11.42
C PRO A 50 -17.33 0.41 -11.28
N SER A 51 -16.77 -0.75 -10.89
CA SER A 51 -17.54 -1.96 -10.62
C SER A 51 -18.34 -1.89 -9.32
N ARG A 52 -18.05 -0.91 -8.45
CA ARG A 52 -18.70 -0.72 -7.14
C ARG A 52 -19.72 0.42 -7.12
N GLY A 53 -19.93 1.09 -8.26
CA GLY A 53 -20.97 2.12 -8.42
C GLY A 53 -20.41 3.51 -8.66
N ALA A 54 -21.18 4.53 -8.26
CA ALA A 54 -20.78 5.92 -8.43
C ALA A 54 -19.57 6.27 -7.56
N ALA A 55 -18.69 7.15 -8.06
CA ALA A 55 -17.52 7.60 -7.33
C ALA A 55 -17.90 8.32 -6.01
N THR A 56 -17.31 7.89 -4.90
CA THR A 56 -17.58 8.40 -3.55
C THR A 56 -16.33 8.89 -2.83
N ALA A 57 -15.19 8.95 -3.52
CA ALA A 57 -13.91 9.33 -2.95
C ALA A 57 -13.95 10.71 -2.27
N ILE A 58 -13.09 10.87 -1.27
CA ILE A 58 -12.91 12.12 -0.54
C ILE A 58 -11.57 12.76 -0.91
N TYR A 59 -11.59 14.09 -1.05
CA TYR A 59 -10.44 14.90 -1.43
C TYR A 59 -10.70 16.39 -1.11
N PRO A 60 -9.66 17.25 -1.06
CA PRO A 60 -8.25 16.88 -0.98
C PRO A 60 -7.93 16.26 0.38
N CYS A 61 -6.93 15.39 0.38
CA CYS A 61 -6.38 14.77 1.57
C CYS A 61 -4.89 15.08 1.69
N THR A 62 -4.43 15.22 2.93
CA THR A 62 -3.01 15.27 3.28
C THR A 62 -2.67 14.00 4.05
N CYS A 63 -1.68 13.27 3.54
CA CYS A 63 -1.29 11.96 4.02
C CYS A 63 0.16 11.94 4.47
N THR A 64 0.48 11.09 5.44
CA THR A 64 1.85 10.80 5.87
C THR A 64 2.01 9.29 6.11
N GLY A 65 3.19 8.79 5.77
CA GLY A 65 3.52 7.37 5.80
C GLY A 65 2.62 6.50 4.93
N GLY A 66 2.81 5.19 5.06
CA GLY A 66 2.12 4.18 4.26
C GLY A 66 2.98 3.62 3.14
N THR A 67 2.43 2.66 2.42
CA THR A 67 3.14 1.93 1.36
C THR A 67 2.71 2.43 -0.01
N VAL A 68 3.68 2.90 -0.80
CA VAL A 68 3.48 3.31 -2.20
C VAL A 68 3.65 2.10 -3.11
N TRP A 69 2.70 1.91 -4.03
CA TRP A 69 2.67 0.80 -4.97
C TRP A 69 3.06 1.30 -6.37
N PRO A 70 4.32 1.14 -6.80
CA PRO A 70 4.83 1.76 -8.03
C PRO A 70 4.22 1.18 -9.32
N ASP A 71 3.66 -0.03 -9.28
CA ASP A 71 2.96 -0.67 -10.41
C ASP A 71 1.53 -0.15 -10.59
N CYS A 72 1.04 0.63 -9.62
CA CYS A 72 -0.30 1.16 -9.60
C CYS A 72 -0.23 2.67 -9.79
N ASN A 73 -0.25 3.08 -11.06
CA ASN A 73 -0.30 4.47 -11.48
C ASN A 73 -1.64 4.77 -12.12
N TRP A 74 -2.13 5.98 -11.89
CA TRP A 74 -3.36 6.49 -12.50
C TRP A 74 -3.13 7.94 -12.86
N ARG A 75 -3.63 8.37 -14.03
CA ARG A 75 -3.51 9.76 -14.45
C ARG A 75 -4.89 10.34 -14.73
N ASP A 76 -5.24 11.34 -13.96
CA ASP A 76 -6.38 12.21 -14.21
C ASP A 76 -5.90 13.66 -14.38
N PHE A 77 -6.09 14.51 -13.37
CA PHE A 77 -5.56 15.87 -13.39
C PHE A 77 -4.08 15.95 -12.99
N ALA A 78 -3.56 14.93 -12.31
CA ALA A 78 -2.15 14.72 -12.03
C ALA A 78 -1.80 13.23 -12.20
N LEU A 79 -0.51 12.89 -12.15
CA LEU A 79 -0.07 11.51 -12.03
C LEU A 79 -0.15 11.09 -10.56
N TYR A 80 -0.84 9.99 -10.31
CA TYR A 80 -1.08 9.43 -9.00
C TYR A 80 -0.41 8.08 -8.85
N ASN A 81 0.09 7.80 -7.65
CA ASN A 81 0.50 6.48 -7.21
C ASN A 81 -0.48 5.97 -6.17
N SER A 82 -0.76 4.68 -6.22
CA SER A 82 -1.59 4.03 -5.22
C SER A 82 -0.83 3.92 -3.90
N VAL A 83 -1.51 4.27 -2.82
CA VAL A 83 -0.98 4.26 -1.46
C VAL A 83 -1.92 3.45 -0.58
N ARG A 84 -1.33 2.62 0.30
CA ARG A 84 -2.06 1.81 1.28
C ARG A 84 -1.55 2.11 2.68
N ASP A 85 -2.43 1.98 3.66
CA ASP A 85 -2.13 2.14 5.09
C ASP A 85 -1.53 3.51 5.44
N ALA A 86 -1.89 4.55 4.68
CA ALA A 86 -1.47 5.91 4.97
C ALA A 86 -2.31 6.52 6.10
N LYS A 87 -1.69 7.41 6.86
CA LYS A 87 -2.39 8.23 7.85
C LYS A 87 -2.75 9.55 7.21
N CYS A 88 -4.03 9.78 7.00
CA CYS A 88 -4.52 10.94 6.26
C CYS A 88 -5.53 11.75 7.06
N LYS A 89 -5.61 13.04 6.71
CA LYS A 89 -6.74 13.92 7.03
C LYS A 89 -7.27 14.48 5.73
N CYS A 90 -8.58 14.55 5.60
CA CYS A 90 -9.23 15.04 4.38
C CYS A 90 -10.18 16.17 4.68
N SER A 91 -10.30 17.08 3.72
CA SER A 91 -11.34 18.09 3.77
C SER A 91 -12.69 17.52 3.35
N THR A 92 -13.75 17.97 4.02
CA THR A 92 -15.14 17.75 3.61
C THR A 92 -15.60 18.67 2.48
N ALA A 93 -14.80 19.69 2.12
CA ALA A 93 -15.18 20.71 1.14
C ALA A 93 -15.15 20.21 -0.32
N LYS A 94 -14.51 19.07 -0.61
CA LYS A 94 -14.42 18.47 -1.96
C LYS A 94 -13.83 19.41 -3.04
N ARG A 95 -12.88 20.27 -2.66
CA ARG A 95 -12.22 21.23 -3.56
C ARG A 95 -10.72 21.04 -3.54
N MET A 96 -10.14 20.63 -4.68
CA MET A 96 -8.70 20.37 -4.78
C MET A 96 -7.85 21.64 -4.66
N ASN A 97 -8.35 22.78 -5.17
CA ASN A 97 -7.68 24.08 -5.08
C ASN A 97 -8.72 25.21 -4.92
N PRO A 98 -8.45 26.23 -4.08
CA PRO A 98 -7.39 26.24 -3.06
C PRO A 98 -7.66 25.19 -1.99
N GLU A 99 -6.60 24.65 -1.41
CA GLU A 99 -6.72 23.74 -0.26
C GLU A 99 -7.22 24.52 0.97
N PRO A 100 -8.11 23.98 1.82
CA PRO A 100 -8.56 24.67 3.03
C PRO A 100 -7.41 24.92 4.01
N GLU A 101 -7.46 26.04 4.73
CA GLU A 101 -6.41 26.45 5.67
C GLU A 101 -6.14 25.41 6.77
N SER A 102 -7.17 24.72 7.26
CA SER A 102 -7.00 23.65 8.25
C SER A 102 -6.16 22.48 7.73
N LEU A 103 -6.35 22.10 6.46
CA LEU A 103 -5.59 21.02 5.83
C LEU A 103 -4.16 21.47 5.51
N GLN A 104 -3.96 22.72 5.12
CA GLN A 104 -2.63 23.31 4.94
C GLN A 104 -1.84 23.34 6.26
N LYS A 105 -2.50 23.75 7.36
CA LYS A 105 -1.89 23.73 8.69
C LYS A 105 -1.50 22.32 9.10
N TYR A 106 -2.40 21.35 8.92
CA TYR A 106 -2.08 19.94 9.16
C TYR A 106 -0.87 19.47 8.35
N ALA A 107 -0.74 19.88 7.08
CA ALA A 107 0.41 19.56 6.25
C ALA A 107 1.72 20.16 6.78
N GLN A 108 1.69 21.39 7.31
CA GLN A 108 2.86 22.06 7.90
C GLN A 108 3.32 21.40 9.20
N ASP A 109 2.37 20.94 10.01
CA ASP A 109 2.63 20.30 11.30
C ASP A 109 3.00 18.81 11.17
N THR A 110 2.88 18.23 9.96
CA THR A 110 3.07 16.80 9.70
C THR A 110 4.35 16.54 8.90
N LEU A 111 5.24 15.71 9.45
CA LEU A 111 6.46 15.30 8.75
C LEU A 111 6.14 14.50 7.49
N ALA A 112 6.89 14.74 6.41
CA ALA A 112 6.77 14.03 5.13
C ALA A 112 5.32 14.04 4.58
N ALA A 113 4.59 15.13 4.81
CA ALA A 113 3.21 15.29 4.37
C ALA A 113 3.10 15.38 2.85
N VAL A 114 2.29 14.51 2.27
CA VAL A 114 1.93 14.47 0.86
C VAL A 114 0.51 15.00 0.73
N THR A 115 0.36 16.12 0.03
CA THR A 115 -0.91 16.86 -0.10
C THR A 115 -1.67 16.44 -1.36
N LYS A 116 -2.96 16.82 -1.45
CA LYS A 116 -3.81 16.59 -2.64
C LYS A 116 -3.98 15.11 -3.01
N CYS A 117 -3.93 14.22 -2.02
CA CYS A 117 -4.34 12.84 -2.18
C CYS A 117 -5.86 12.73 -2.30
N VAL A 118 -6.31 11.61 -2.88
CA VAL A 118 -7.72 11.20 -3.02
C VAL A 118 -7.88 9.86 -2.31
N CYS A 119 -8.79 9.73 -1.35
CA CYS A 119 -8.89 8.54 -0.50
C CYS A 119 -10.29 7.94 -0.49
N ASP A 120 -10.37 6.68 -0.07
CA ASP A 120 -11.64 6.06 0.30
C ASP A 120 -12.29 6.84 1.46
N PRO A 121 -13.63 7.00 1.46
CA PRO A 121 -14.33 7.71 2.54
C PRO A 121 -14.13 6.99 3.89
N PRO A 122 -14.39 7.68 5.01
CA PRO A 122 -14.38 7.04 6.32
C PRO A 122 -15.31 5.83 6.35
N ALA A 123 -14.96 4.80 7.13
CA ALA A 123 -15.87 3.69 7.38
C ALA A 123 -17.19 4.19 7.99
N ALA A 124 -18.29 3.54 7.66
CA ALA A 124 -19.62 3.93 8.15
C ALA A 124 -19.63 4.11 9.67
N GLY A 125 -20.14 5.25 10.13
CA GLY A 125 -20.14 5.66 11.54
C GLY A 125 -18.91 6.46 12.00
N ASN A 126 -17.92 6.68 11.13
CA ASN A 126 -16.73 7.51 11.40
C ASN A 126 -16.68 8.78 10.53
N GLU A 127 -17.82 9.29 10.09
CA GLU A 127 -17.91 10.45 9.19
C GLU A 127 -17.77 11.79 9.91
N ALA A 128 -17.72 11.79 11.24
CA ALA A 128 -17.60 13.00 12.04
C ALA A 128 -16.28 13.72 11.75
N ALA A 129 -16.37 14.97 11.33
CA ALA A 129 -15.23 15.86 11.25
C ALA A 129 -14.71 16.20 12.66
N ASP A 130 -13.39 16.37 12.78
CA ASP A 130 -12.78 16.94 13.96
C ASP A 130 -13.08 18.43 14.10
N THR A 131 -12.54 19.05 15.15
CA THR A 131 -12.74 20.47 15.45
C THR A 131 -12.24 21.41 14.35
N ASP A 132 -11.36 20.93 13.47
CA ASP A 132 -10.80 21.69 12.35
C ASP A 132 -11.56 21.42 11.02
N GLY A 133 -12.68 20.68 11.10
CA GLY A 133 -13.51 20.32 9.95
C GLY A 133 -12.90 19.24 9.07
N LEU A 134 -11.87 18.53 9.53
CA LEU A 134 -11.18 17.47 8.80
C LEU A 134 -11.68 16.10 9.24
N VAL A 135 -11.75 15.16 8.31
CA VAL A 135 -12.13 13.77 8.58
C VAL A 135 -10.94 12.83 8.38
N VAL A 136 -10.96 11.71 9.09
CA VAL A 136 -10.00 10.62 8.87
C VAL A 136 -10.59 9.67 7.81
N PRO A 137 -9.99 9.56 6.61
CA PRO A 137 -10.49 8.66 5.57
C PRO A 137 -10.15 7.20 5.89
N ALA A 138 -10.63 6.29 5.05
CA ALA A 138 -10.08 4.94 4.99
C ALA A 138 -8.61 4.95 4.48
N PRO A 139 -7.82 3.90 4.76
CA PRO A 139 -6.37 3.90 4.55
C PRO A 139 -5.90 3.83 3.08
N ASN A 140 -6.81 3.60 2.14
CA ASN A 140 -6.48 3.44 0.72
C ASN A 140 -6.63 4.78 0.01
N CYS A 141 -5.55 5.22 -0.62
CA CYS A 141 -5.49 6.51 -1.29
C CYS A 141 -4.76 6.43 -2.64
N TRP A 142 -4.98 7.45 -3.44
CA TRP A 142 -4.15 7.84 -4.56
C TRP A 142 -3.46 9.15 -4.17
N CYS A 143 -2.13 9.16 -4.17
CA CYS A 143 -1.35 10.36 -3.85
C CYS A 143 -0.52 10.83 -5.05
N PRO A 144 -0.33 12.15 -5.26
CA PRO A 144 0.39 12.67 -6.41
C PRO A 144 1.84 12.19 -6.43
N ALA A 145 2.30 11.69 -7.58
CA ALA A 145 3.65 11.16 -7.76
C ALA A 145 4.73 12.22 -7.49
N GLU A 146 4.52 13.46 -7.96
CA GLU A 146 5.43 14.58 -7.73
C GLU A 146 5.54 14.93 -6.24
N SER A 147 4.41 14.95 -5.51
CA SER A 147 4.43 15.23 -4.07
C SER A 147 5.07 14.08 -3.28
N LEU A 148 4.90 12.83 -3.72
CA LEU A 148 5.61 11.68 -3.15
C LEU A 148 7.12 11.81 -3.40
N GLN A 149 7.55 12.15 -4.62
CA GLN A 149 8.95 12.39 -4.96
C GLN A 149 9.59 13.44 -4.06
N GLU A 150 8.89 14.56 -3.82
CA GLU A 150 9.42 15.67 -3.02
C GLU A 150 9.45 15.40 -1.51
N LYS A 151 8.48 14.62 -0.98
CA LYS A 151 8.19 14.58 0.46
C LYS A 151 8.43 13.23 1.11
N SER A 152 8.37 12.13 0.35
CA SER A 152 8.37 10.77 0.93
C SER A 152 9.76 10.26 1.33
N GLY A 153 10.82 10.78 0.69
CA GLY A 153 12.18 10.25 0.84
C GLY A 153 12.39 8.87 0.19
N LEU A 154 11.42 8.38 -0.61
CA LEU A 154 11.54 7.15 -1.37
C LEU A 154 12.37 7.36 -2.65
N SER A 155 12.85 6.27 -3.24
CA SER A 155 13.47 6.29 -4.58
C SER A 155 12.44 6.01 -5.66
N GLU A 156 12.68 6.51 -6.88
CA GLU A 156 11.87 6.15 -8.05
C GLU A 156 12.03 4.66 -8.36
N ALA A 157 10.93 4.00 -8.73
CA ALA A 157 10.89 2.56 -9.04
C ALA A 157 11.87 2.13 -10.14
N LYS A 158 12.24 3.03 -11.06
CA LYS A 158 13.24 2.76 -12.12
C LYS A 158 14.68 2.82 -11.63
N GLU A 159 14.94 3.53 -10.53
CA GLU A 159 16.27 3.74 -9.96
C GLU A 159 16.55 2.81 -8.77
N ALA A 160 15.53 2.14 -8.25
CA ALA A 160 15.67 1.22 -7.14
C ALA A 160 16.52 -0.01 -7.54
N PRO A 161 17.62 -0.29 -6.82
CA PRO A 161 18.21 -1.62 -6.87
C PRO A 161 17.16 -2.65 -6.44
N PRO A 162 17.19 -3.90 -6.96
CA PRO A 162 16.31 -4.96 -6.50
C PRO A 162 16.37 -5.02 -4.96
N PRO A 163 15.24 -5.25 -4.27
CA PRO A 163 15.20 -5.21 -2.82
C PRO A 163 16.29 -6.11 -2.23
N ALA A 164 17.13 -5.55 -1.37
CA ALA A 164 18.10 -6.32 -0.61
C ALA A 164 17.36 -7.38 0.23
N PRO A 165 17.89 -8.61 0.36
CA PRO A 165 17.27 -9.63 1.18
C PRO A 165 17.10 -9.11 2.61
N ALA A 166 15.85 -9.05 3.08
CA ALA A 166 15.54 -8.69 4.45
C ALA A 166 16.17 -9.73 5.39
N VAL A 167 16.85 -9.25 6.44
CA VAL A 167 17.31 -10.09 7.54
C VAL A 167 16.07 -10.69 8.22
N GLU A 168 15.81 -11.98 7.97
CA GLU A 168 14.71 -12.74 8.55
C GLU A 168 14.82 -12.78 10.08
N GLN A 169 13.87 -12.15 10.78
CA GLN A 169 13.39 -12.71 12.04
C GLN A 169 12.61 -14.00 11.72
N PRO A 170 12.72 -15.06 12.52
CA PRO A 170 12.20 -16.37 12.17
C PRO A 170 10.66 -16.34 12.15
N GLN A 171 10.08 -16.18 10.97
CA GLN A 171 8.72 -16.63 10.69
C GLN A 171 8.74 -18.14 10.44
N PRO A 172 7.72 -18.88 10.88
CA PRO A 172 7.62 -20.32 10.64
C PRO A 172 7.69 -20.58 9.13
N GLU A 173 8.59 -21.51 8.78
CA GLU A 173 8.96 -21.97 7.44
C GLU A 173 7.75 -21.96 6.48
N LYS A 174 7.67 -20.91 5.64
CA LYS A 174 6.71 -20.88 4.53
C LYS A 174 7.18 -21.93 3.52
N GLN A 175 6.38 -22.98 3.33
CA GLN A 175 6.48 -23.82 2.14
C GLN A 175 6.56 -22.92 0.90
N ASN A 176 7.54 -23.21 0.05
CA ASN A 176 7.95 -22.40 -1.09
C ASN A 176 6.73 -21.99 -1.93
N GLU A 177 6.39 -20.70 -1.95
CA GLU A 177 5.21 -20.17 -2.67
C GLU A 177 5.22 -20.58 -4.15
N GLN A 178 6.40 -20.81 -4.72
CA GLN A 178 6.59 -21.33 -6.06
C GLN A 178 6.06 -22.77 -6.21
N GLN A 179 6.29 -23.65 -5.22
CA GLN A 179 5.74 -25.02 -5.20
C GLN A 179 4.21 -25.00 -5.09
N CYS A 180 3.65 -24.14 -4.24
CA CYS A 180 2.20 -24.01 -4.14
C CYS A 180 1.57 -23.47 -5.42
N ASN A 181 2.27 -22.57 -6.12
CA ASN A 181 1.84 -22.08 -7.42
C ASN A 181 1.90 -23.17 -8.50
N GLU A 182 2.91 -24.04 -8.49
CA GLU A 182 2.98 -25.20 -9.37
C GLU A 182 1.83 -26.17 -9.11
N ILE A 183 1.50 -26.44 -7.85
CA ILE A 183 0.36 -27.28 -7.44
C ILE A 183 -0.96 -26.68 -7.93
N ARG A 184 -1.17 -25.37 -7.75
CA ARG A 184 -2.32 -24.63 -8.30
C ARG A 184 -2.47 -24.82 -9.80
N MET A 185 -1.38 -24.58 -10.54
CA MET A 185 -1.38 -24.67 -12.00
C MET A 185 -1.52 -26.10 -12.51
N LYS A 186 -1.12 -27.10 -11.72
CA LYS A 186 -1.35 -28.51 -12.01
C LYS A 186 -2.83 -28.87 -11.84
N ALA A 187 -3.43 -28.54 -10.70
CA ALA A 187 -4.86 -28.80 -10.44
C ALA A 187 -5.77 -28.13 -11.48
N PHE A 188 -5.48 -26.88 -11.84
CA PHE A 188 -6.20 -26.17 -12.91
C PHE A 188 -6.11 -26.91 -14.26
N ARG A 189 -4.90 -27.34 -14.65
CA ARG A 189 -4.68 -28.07 -15.92
C ARG A 189 -5.38 -29.43 -15.93
N ASP A 190 -5.31 -30.16 -14.82
CA ASP A 190 -5.97 -31.46 -14.68
C ASP A 190 -7.50 -31.33 -14.75
N CYS A 191 -8.07 -30.29 -14.15
CA CYS A 191 -9.50 -29.98 -14.28
C CYS A 191 -9.86 -29.64 -15.73
N ARG A 192 -9.11 -28.73 -16.38
CA ARG A 192 -9.33 -28.32 -17.78
C ARG A 192 -9.26 -29.48 -18.77
N SER A 193 -8.43 -30.48 -18.48
CA SER A 193 -8.32 -31.70 -19.29
C SER A 193 -9.52 -32.63 -19.16
N LYS A 194 -10.27 -32.57 -18.04
CA LYS A 194 -11.44 -33.42 -17.78
C LYS A 194 -12.74 -32.73 -18.15
N ASP A 195 -12.83 -31.43 -17.88
CA ASP A 195 -14.00 -30.60 -18.15
C ASP A 195 -13.57 -29.26 -18.77
N PRO A 196 -13.40 -29.21 -20.11
CA PRO A 196 -12.97 -28.01 -20.81
C PRO A 196 -14.07 -26.96 -20.92
N SER A 197 -15.29 -27.22 -20.43
CA SER A 197 -16.42 -26.31 -20.55
C SER A 197 -16.60 -25.41 -19.33
N ASP A 198 -16.18 -25.86 -18.14
CA ASP A 198 -16.33 -25.11 -16.89
C ASP A 198 -15.01 -24.49 -16.40
N PHE A 199 -14.65 -23.35 -16.99
CA PHE A 199 -13.44 -22.61 -16.62
C PHE A 199 -13.44 -22.16 -15.16
N ASN A 200 -14.58 -21.68 -14.66
CA ASN A 200 -14.69 -21.10 -13.31
C ASN A 200 -14.48 -22.17 -12.24
N LYS A 201 -15.04 -23.37 -12.43
CA LYS A 201 -14.77 -24.51 -11.58
C LYS A 201 -13.29 -24.87 -11.55
N CYS A 202 -12.60 -24.89 -12.70
CA CYS A 202 -11.17 -25.20 -12.72
C CYS A 202 -10.30 -24.14 -12.04
N VAL A 203 -10.66 -22.86 -12.16
CA VAL A 203 -10.01 -21.78 -11.39
C VAL A 203 -10.18 -22.01 -9.88
N GLN A 204 -11.37 -22.41 -9.46
CA GLN A 204 -11.66 -22.70 -8.05
C GLN A 204 -10.86 -23.91 -7.55
N GLU A 205 -10.80 -25.01 -8.30
CA GLU A 205 -9.98 -26.18 -7.95
C GLU A 205 -8.48 -25.84 -7.81
N GLY A 206 -7.96 -24.97 -8.69
CA GLY A 206 -6.59 -24.46 -8.56
C GLY A 206 -6.38 -23.64 -7.28
N ARG A 207 -7.33 -22.76 -6.95
CA ARG A 207 -7.29 -21.94 -5.72
C ARG A 207 -7.34 -22.81 -4.46
N ASP A 208 -8.20 -23.80 -4.42
CA ASP A 208 -8.32 -24.71 -3.27
C ASP A 208 -7.03 -25.52 -3.07
N ALA A 209 -6.40 -25.97 -4.17
CA ALA A 209 -5.11 -26.65 -4.13
C ALA A 209 -3.97 -25.73 -3.63
N PHE A 210 -4.00 -24.44 -4.01
CA PHE A 210 -3.05 -23.43 -3.52
C PHE A 210 -3.19 -23.20 -2.01
N VAL A 211 -4.44 -23.02 -1.55
CA VAL A 211 -4.75 -22.81 -0.12
C VAL A 211 -4.37 -24.03 0.70
N LYS A 212 -4.65 -25.24 0.20
CA LYS A 212 -4.26 -26.50 0.85
C LYS A 212 -2.74 -26.66 0.97
N CYS A 213 -2.00 -26.31 -0.08
CA CYS A 213 -0.54 -26.29 -0.03
C CYS A 213 -0.03 -25.30 1.02
N ARG A 214 -0.53 -24.06 1.00
CA ARG A 214 -0.09 -23.03 1.95
C ARG A 214 -0.51 -23.28 3.41
N GLY A 215 -1.59 -24.03 3.62
CA GLY A 215 -2.19 -24.29 4.93
C GLY A 215 -1.71 -25.55 5.65
N GLY A 216 -0.69 -26.26 5.12
CA GLY A 216 -0.06 -27.47 5.67
C GLY A 216 -0.67 -28.09 6.94
N GLN A 217 -1.57 -29.05 6.73
CA GLN A 217 -1.74 -30.25 7.56
C GLN A 217 -1.63 -31.48 6.65
#